data_AF-A0A2V7WCQ5-F1
#
_entry.id   AF-A0A2V7WCQ5-F1
#
_cell.length_a   1.000
_cell.length_b   1.000
_cell.length_c   1.000
_cell.angle_alpha   90.00
_cell.angle_beta   90.00
_cell.angle_gamma   90.00
#
_symmetry.space_group_name_H-M   'P 1'
#
loop_
_entity.id
_entity.type
_entity.pdbx_description
1 polymer ?
#
loop_
_entity_poly.entity_id
_entity_poly.type
_entity_poly.pdbx_seq_one_letter_code
_entity_poly.pdbx_strand_id
1 'polypeptide(L)'
;MKARPARSVADWIISTPEELMHLSVITIGEIRKGIDLFDEDEPKRGALQSWLDHDLRIRFAGRLLSFDEWVAERCSQIEALAKRQRVTFPRSMPSSPQGRSIMA
;
A
#
# COMPACT_ATOMS: atom_id res chain seq x y z
N MET A 1 17.07 9.14 3.82
CA MET A 1 16.40 10.01 2.82
C MET A 1 14.92 9.64 2.76
N LYS A 2 14.00 10.61 2.88
CA LYS A 2 12.58 10.37 2.61
C LYS A 2 12.42 10.11 1.12
N ALA A 3 11.82 8.99 0.73
CA ALA A 3 11.54 8.70 -0.68
C ALA A 3 10.60 9.79 -1.23
N ARG A 4 10.98 10.41 -2.35
CA ARG A 4 10.11 11.32 -3.08
C ARG A 4 9.42 10.53 -4.19
N PRO A 5 8.11 10.68 -4.37
CA PRO A 5 7.44 10.07 -5.52
C PRO A 5 8.05 10.60 -6.82
N ALA A 6 8.06 9.76 -7.85
CA ALA A 6 8.45 10.21 -9.19
C ALA A 6 7.48 11.33 -9.63
N ARG A 7 8.03 12.40 -10.24
CA ARG A 7 7.24 13.57 -10.67
C ARG A 7 6.06 13.17 -11.57
N SER A 8 6.29 12.21 -12.48
CA SER A 8 5.24 11.69 -13.37
C SER A 8 4.04 11.10 -12.62
N VAL A 9 4.25 10.47 -11.46
CA VAL A 9 3.17 9.94 -10.63
C VAL A 9 2.38 11.07 -9.97
N ALA A 10 3.07 12.10 -9.46
CA ALA A 10 2.42 13.26 -8.88
C ALA A 10 1.59 14.03 -9.91
N ASP A 11 2.15 14.26 -11.10
CA ASP A 11 1.45 14.95 -12.19
C ASP A 11 0.22 14.16 -12.67
N TRP A 12 0.32 12.82 -12.75
CA TRP A 12 -0.81 11.96 -13.10
C TRP A 12 -1.93 12.02 -12.04
N ILE A 13 -1.59 11.97 -10.75
CA ILE A 13 -2.59 12.10 -9.67
C ILE A 13 -3.32 13.45 -9.77
N ILE A 14 -2.58 14.55 -9.96
CA ILE A 14 -3.15 15.90 -10.03
C ILE A 14 -4.06 16.09 -11.25
N SER A 15 -3.69 15.50 -12.39
CA SER A 15 -4.43 15.65 -13.66
C SER A 15 -5.60 14.68 -13.83
N THR A 16 -5.69 13.64 -13.01
CA THR A 16 -6.75 12.64 -13.10
C THR A 16 -7.93 13.04 -12.20
N PRO A 17 -9.17 13.13 -12.74
CA PRO A 17 -10.36 13.39 -11.94
C PRO A 17 -10.48 12.38 -10.81
N GLU A 18 -10.61 12.88 -9.57
CA GLU A 18 -10.55 12.01 -8.40
C GLU A 18 -11.70 11.02 -8.39
N GLU A 19 -12.89 11.40 -8.87
CA GLU A 19 -14.12 10.59 -8.90
C GLU A 19 -13.96 9.29 -9.69
N LEU A 20 -13.01 9.24 -10.62
CA LEU A 20 -12.69 8.05 -11.40
C LEU A 20 -11.77 7.08 -10.64
N MET A 21 -11.10 7.55 -9.59
CA MET A 21 -10.20 6.73 -8.78
C MET A 21 -10.98 5.92 -7.75
N HIS A 22 -10.47 4.73 -7.47
CA HIS A 22 -10.99 3.84 -6.43
C HIS A 22 -9.83 3.32 -5.60
N LEU A 23 -10.09 2.99 -4.34
CA LEU A 23 -9.12 2.35 -3.47
C LEU A 23 -9.70 1.04 -2.94
N SER A 24 -8.87 0.02 -2.80
CA SER A 24 -9.26 -1.19 -2.08
C SER A 24 -9.19 -0.94 -0.57
N VAL A 25 -10.07 -1.59 0.19
CA VAL A 25 -9.96 -1.66 1.65
C VAL A 25 -8.63 -2.28 2.12
N ILE A 26 -7.98 -3.09 1.28
CA ILE A 26 -6.63 -3.61 1.54
C ILE A 26 -5.62 -2.46 1.63
N THR A 27 -5.63 -1.52 0.68
CA THR A 27 -4.74 -0.35 0.69
C THR A 27 -4.97 0.53 1.92
N ILE A 28 -6.21 0.66 2.38
CA ILE A 28 -6.52 1.35 3.64
C ILE A 28 -5.86 0.64 4.83
N GLY A 29 -5.92 -0.70 4.87
CA GLY A 29 -5.24 -1.51 5.89
C GLY A 29 -3.72 -1.36 5.85
N GLU A 30 -3.12 -1.33 4.67
CA GLU A 30 -1.67 -1.12 4.50
C GLU A 30 -1.22 0.27 4.99
N ILE A 31 -1.98 1.32 4.67
CA ILE A 31 -1.72 2.67 5.18
C ILE A 31 -1.83 2.68 6.71
N ARG A 32 -2.90 2.11 7.27
CA ARG A 32 -3.09 2.03 8.72
C ARG A 32 -1.93 1.30 9.41
N LYS A 33 -1.52 0.15 8.87
CA LYS A 33 -0.34 -0.58 9.35
C LYS A 33 0.91 0.30 9.31
N GLY A 34 1.12 1.07 8.24
CA GLY A 34 2.23 2.02 8.15
C GLY A 34 2.19 3.12 9.21
N ILE A 35 1.00 3.57 9.62
CA ILE A 35 0.81 4.53 10.71
C ILE A 35 1.09 3.86 12.07
N ASP A 36 0.61 2.64 12.28
CA ASP A 36 0.78 1.91 13.53
C ASP A 36 2.24 1.55 13.83
N LEU A 37 3.12 1.54 12.82
CA LEU A 37 4.57 1.33 12.96
C LEU A 37 5.33 2.55 13.52
N PHE A 38 4.70 3.72 13.67
CA PHE A 38 5.31 4.85 14.38
C PHE A 38 5.17 4.68 15.90
N ASP A 39 6.16 5.15 16.65
CA ASP A 39 6.08 5.26 18.10
C ASP A 39 4.93 6.17 18.53
N GLU A 40 4.39 5.97 19.74
CA GLU A 40 3.18 6.66 20.20
C GLU A 40 3.37 8.18 20.35
N ASP A 41 4.56 8.61 20.71
CA ASP A 41 4.94 10.01 20.91
C ASP A 41 5.32 10.73 19.61
N GLU A 42 5.47 10.01 18.49
CA GLU A 42 5.82 10.62 17.20
C GLU A 42 4.64 11.47 16.68
N PRO A 43 4.78 12.80 16.56
CA PRO A 43 3.67 13.68 16.18
C PRO A 43 3.06 13.35 14.81
N LYS A 44 3.88 12.78 13.92
CA LYS A 44 3.46 12.36 12.58
C LYS A 44 2.40 11.27 12.61
N ARG A 45 2.41 10.38 13.62
CA ARG A 45 1.43 9.31 13.80
C ARG A 45 0.02 9.88 13.90
N GLY A 46 -0.17 10.85 14.80
CA GLY A 46 -1.46 11.52 15.00
C GLY A 46 -1.94 12.27 13.75
N ALA A 47 -1.04 13.01 13.09
CA ALA A 47 -1.38 13.73 11.86
C ALA A 47 -1.81 12.78 10.72
N LEU A 48 -1.08 11.68 10.51
CA LEU A 48 -1.44 10.70 9.49
C LEU A 48 -2.72 9.93 9.84
N GLN A 49 -2.95 9.65 11.12
CA GLN A 49 -4.18 9.01 11.56
C GLN A 49 -5.39 9.90 11.29
N SER A 50 -5.29 11.20 11.65
CA SER A 50 -6.32 12.18 11.35
C SER A 50 -6.57 12.32 9.85
N TRP A 51 -5.51 12.33 9.03
CA TRP A 51 -5.65 12.36 7.57
C TRP A 51 -6.35 11.11 7.04
N LEU A 52 -6.01 9.92 7.55
CA LEU A 52 -6.66 8.68 7.13
C LEU A 52 -8.17 8.68 7.48
N ASP A 53 -8.51 9.11 8.70
CA ASP A 53 -9.88 9.01 9.23
C ASP A 53 -10.81 10.12 8.73
N HIS A 54 -10.29 11.34 8.60
CA HIS A 54 -11.10 12.54 8.35
C HIS A 54 -10.88 13.19 6.99
N ASP A 55 -9.93 12.68 6.19
CA ASP A 55 -9.73 13.15 4.82
C ASP A 55 -9.90 11.99 3.85
N LEU A 56 -8.95 11.04 3.82
CA LEU A 56 -8.91 9.99 2.80
C LEU A 56 -10.20 9.15 2.75
N ARG A 57 -10.69 8.69 3.90
CA ARG A 57 -11.92 7.90 3.99
C ARG A 57 -13.17 8.66 3.54
N ILE A 58 -13.22 9.96 3.81
CA ILE A 58 -14.35 10.81 3.43
C ILE A 58 -14.33 11.05 1.92
N ARG A 59 -13.18 11.41 1.34
CA ARG A 59 -13.06 11.67 -0.10
C ARG A 59 -13.40 10.43 -0.96
N PHE A 60 -13.04 9.24 -0.49
CA PHE A 60 -13.30 7.98 -1.16
C PHE A 60 -14.56 7.25 -0.68
N ALA A 61 -15.44 7.90 0.10
CA ALA A 61 -16.70 7.30 0.51
C ALA A 61 -17.52 6.86 -0.72
N GLY A 62 -18.05 5.63 -0.69
CA GLY A 62 -18.73 5.01 -1.82
C GLY A 62 -17.81 4.50 -2.95
N ARG A 63 -16.49 4.72 -2.87
CA ARG A 63 -15.47 4.29 -3.84
C ARG A 63 -14.35 3.45 -3.21
N LEU A 64 -14.59 2.96 -2.00
CA LEU A 64 -13.77 1.94 -1.34
C LEU A 64 -14.27 0.55 -1.76
N LEU A 65 -13.44 -0.19 -2.50
CA LEU A 65 -13.75 -1.52 -2.98
C LEU A 65 -13.51 -2.56 -1.88
N SER A 66 -14.56 -3.33 -1.55
CA SER A 66 -14.49 -4.43 -0.59
C SER A 66 -13.58 -5.56 -1.09
N PHE A 67 -13.00 -6.29 -0.13
CA PHE A 67 -12.32 -7.56 -0.39
C PHE A 67 -13.16 -8.65 0.27
N ASP A 68 -14.14 -9.16 -0.47
CA ASP A 68 -15.04 -10.22 -0.02
C ASP A 68 -14.59 -11.61 -0.51
N GLU A 69 -15.40 -12.63 -0.24
CA GLU A 69 -15.13 -14.01 -0.63
C GLU A 69 -14.88 -14.18 -2.13
N TRP A 70 -15.67 -13.51 -2.98
CA TRP A 70 -15.54 -13.62 -4.43
C TRP A 70 -14.26 -12.97 -4.94
N VAL A 71 -13.91 -11.80 -4.39
CA VAL A 71 -12.62 -11.14 -4.69
C VAL A 71 -11.45 -12.01 -4.23
N ALA A 72 -11.55 -12.63 -3.05
CA ALA A 72 -10.52 -13.53 -2.51
C ALA A 72 -10.32 -14.76 -3.40
N GLU A 73 -11.41 -15.39 -3.84
CA GLU A 73 -11.36 -16.52 -4.76
C GLU A 73 -10.67 -16.12 -6.08
N ARG A 74 -11.11 -15.01 -6.69
CA ARG A 74 -10.53 -14.51 -7.94
C ARG A 74 -9.03 -14.22 -7.81
N CYS A 75 -8.62 -13.60 -6.70
CA CYS A 75 -7.23 -13.33 -6.40
C CYS A 75 -6.40 -14.63 -6.37
N SER A 76 -6.90 -15.65 -5.66
CA SER A 76 -6.23 -16.96 -5.56
C SER A 76 -6.06 -17.64 -6.93
N GLN A 77 -7.06 -17.52 -7.81
CA GLN A 77 -7.01 -18.06 -9.17
C GLN A 77 -5.93 -17.35 -10.01
N ILE A 78 -5.83 -16.02 -9.90
CA ILE A 78 -4.79 -15.22 -10.58
C ILE A 78 -3.40 -15.63 -10.08
N GLU A 79 -3.22 -15.77 -8.77
CA GLU A 79 -1.95 -16.22 -8.19
C GLU A 79 -1.55 -17.62 -8.67
N ALA A 80 -2.51 -18.55 -8.72
CA ALA A 80 -2.28 -19.90 -9.21
C ALA A 80 -1.85 -19.90 -10.69
N LEU A 81 -2.49 -19.08 -11.53
CA LEU A 81 -2.12 -18.91 -12.93
C LEU A 81 -0.70 -18.34 -13.09
N ALA A 82 -0.35 -17.30 -12.33
CA ALA A 82 0.99 -16.71 -12.37
C ALA A 82 2.07 -17.73 -11.97
N LYS A 83 1.84 -18.51 -10.90
CA LYS A 83 2.73 -19.59 -10.47
C LYS A 83 2.93 -20.65 -11.55
N ARG A 84 1.85 -21.08 -12.22
CA ARG A 84 1.93 -22.04 -13.35
C ARG A 84 2.76 -21.50 -14.51
N GLN A 85 2.70 -20.19 -14.76
CA GLN A 85 3.46 -19.51 -15.81
C GLN A 85 4.90 -19.18 -15.41
N ARG A 86 5.34 -19.54 -14.19
CA ARG A 86 6.62 -19.14 -13.59
C ARG A 86 6.82 -17.62 -13.52
N VAL A 87 5.73 -16.86 -13.52
CA VAL A 87 5.74 -15.44 -13.23
C VAL A 87 5.54 -15.29 -11.73
N THR A 88 6.61 -15.04 -11.00
CA THR A 88 6.50 -14.66 -9.59
C THR A 88 6.09 -13.20 -9.51
N PHE A 89 4.96 -12.93 -8.84
CA PHE A 89 4.70 -11.59 -8.33
C PHE A 89 5.87 -11.19 -7.41
N PRO A 90 6.40 -9.96 -7.49
CA PRO A 90 7.43 -9.50 -6.59
C PRO A 90 6.85 -9.50 -5.17
N ARG A 91 7.09 -10.56 -4.40
CA ARG A 91 6.90 -10.53 -2.96
C ARG A 91 8.04 -9.68 -2.44
N SER A 92 7.72 -8.67 -1.63
CA SER A 92 8.66 -7.78 -0.93
C SER A 92 10.04 -8.43 -0.76
N MET A 93 11.09 -7.79 -1.30
CA MET A 93 12.46 -8.28 -1.21
C MET A 93 12.75 -8.75 0.22
N PRO A 94 13.29 -9.96 0.44
CA PRO A 94 13.89 -10.26 1.73
C PRO A 94 14.93 -9.16 1.97
N SER A 95 14.82 -8.47 3.10
CA SER A 95 15.83 -7.52 3.57
C SER A 95 17.19 -8.20 3.42
N SER A 96 18.10 -7.61 2.63
CA SER A 96 19.45 -8.12 2.49
C SER A 96 20.01 -8.43 3.87
N PRO A 97 20.61 -9.62 4.10
CA PRO A 97 21.35 -9.83 5.32
C PRO A 97 22.54 -8.88 5.30
N GLN A 98 22.47 -7.80 6.08
CA GLN A 98 23.66 -7.02 6.38
C GLN A 98 24.61 -7.89 7.21
N GLY A 99 25.85 -8.02 6.73
CA GLY A 99 27.00 -8.34 7.59
C GLY A 99 27.31 -9.82 7.80
N ARG A 100 27.86 -10.49 6.79
CA ARG A 100 28.99 -11.39 7.08
C ARG A 100 30.24 -10.53 7.18
N SER A 101 30.57 -10.13 8.41
CA SER A 101 31.89 -9.61 8.74
C SER A 101 32.89 -10.75 8.59
N ILE A 102 33.59 -10.76 7.47
CA ILE A 102 34.87 -11.43 7.30
C ILE A 102 35.92 -10.55 7.99
N MET A 103 36.48 -11.03 9.11
CA MET A 103 37.84 -10.70 9.52
C MET A 103 38.41 -11.77 10.45
N ALA A 104 39.60 -12.22 10.06
CA ALA A 104 40.64 -12.99 10.77
C ALA A 104 40.28 -14.42 11.22
#